data_AF-A0NKA1-F1
#
_entry.id   AF-A0NKA1-F1
#
_cell.length_a   1.000
_cell.length_b   1.000
_cell.length_c   1.000
_cell.angle_alpha   90.00
_cell.angle_beta   90.00
_cell.angle_gamma   90.00
#
_symmetry.space_group_name_H-M   'P 1'
#
loop_
_entity.id
_entity.type
_entity.pdbx_description
1 polymer ?
#
loop_
_entity_poly.entity_id
_entity_poly.type
_entity_poly.pdbx_seq_one_letter_code
_entity_poly.pdbx_strand_id
1 'polypeptide(L)'
;MTQLNVRPFLITFFSLLIYLSFSITAQADEAVAYNLQSNRIQSFQITNQQGSSEDITVTPDQSSVANARYGNGILAASLSNRSYTISKKGAGWSVSYHVRISDDKIVSAYGLKASAYLGSLSDSHLARLNNHEARWSAIHVLPVVSTNISCSATISSGHLLVS
;
A
#
# COMPACT_ATOMS: atom_id res chain seq x y z
N MET A 1 82.96 -12.08 -13.97
CA MET A 1 81.87 -12.69 -14.74
C MET A 1 80.98 -13.43 -13.76
N THR A 2 79.86 -12.84 -13.39
CA THR A 2 78.98 -13.37 -12.33
C THR A 2 77.55 -13.27 -12.85
N GLN A 3 77.02 -14.40 -13.31
CA GLN A 3 75.62 -14.58 -13.73
C GLN A 3 74.76 -14.75 -12.47
N LEU A 4 73.84 -13.81 -12.20
CA LEU A 4 72.85 -13.94 -11.14
C LEU A 4 71.50 -14.33 -11.73
N ASN A 5 71.07 -15.51 -11.30
CA ASN A 5 69.89 -16.27 -11.68
C ASN A 5 68.59 -15.54 -11.27
N VAL A 6 67.74 -15.19 -12.24
CA VAL A 6 66.43 -14.56 -11.97
C VAL A 6 65.35 -15.65 -11.97
N ARG A 7 64.76 -15.94 -10.80
CA ARG A 7 63.56 -16.77 -10.69
C ARG A 7 62.32 -15.88 -10.65
N PRO A 8 61.26 -16.13 -11.45
CA PRO A 8 60.02 -15.38 -11.35
C PRO A 8 59.20 -15.85 -10.14
N PHE A 9 58.87 -14.91 -9.26
CA PHE A 9 57.99 -15.10 -8.11
C PHE A 9 56.54 -14.92 -8.58
N LEU A 10 55.79 -16.01 -8.65
CA LEU A 10 54.38 -16.01 -9.04
C LEU A 10 53.52 -15.62 -7.81
N ILE A 11 53.02 -14.38 -7.75
CA ILE A 11 52.07 -13.95 -6.71
C ILE A 11 50.67 -14.15 -7.25
N THR A 12 50.04 -15.27 -6.90
CA THR A 12 48.60 -15.47 -7.07
C THR A 12 47.84 -14.69 -5.99
N PHE A 13 47.25 -13.55 -6.36
CA PHE A 13 46.31 -12.81 -5.52
C PHE A 13 44.96 -13.54 -5.49
N PHE A 14 44.65 -14.18 -4.37
CA PHE A 14 43.35 -14.76 -4.08
C PHE A 14 42.41 -13.64 -3.62
N SER A 15 41.58 -13.12 -4.52
CA SER A 15 40.56 -12.11 -4.18
C SER A 15 39.29 -12.82 -3.68
N LEU A 16 39.10 -12.82 -2.36
CA LEU A 16 37.90 -13.31 -1.71
C LEU A 16 36.80 -12.24 -1.79
N LEU A 17 35.88 -12.40 -2.74
CA LEU A 17 34.64 -11.61 -2.84
C LEU A 17 33.68 -12.03 -1.72
N ILE A 18 33.57 -11.20 -0.68
CA ILE A 18 32.53 -11.34 0.34
C ILE A 18 31.25 -10.73 -0.22
N TYR A 19 30.35 -11.57 -0.71
CA TYR A 19 28.98 -11.15 -1.01
C TYR A 19 28.22 -10.97 0.31
N LEU A 20 28.10 -9.72 0.79
CA LEU A 20 27.10 -9.37 1.80
C LEU A 20 25.72 -9.41 1.13
N SER A 21 25.02 -10.53 1.29
CA SER A 21 23.59 -10.61 1.00
C SER A 21 22.84 -9.85 2.09
N PHE A 22 22.56 -8.57 1.86
CA PHE A 22 21.56 -7.85 2.65
C PHE A 22 20.19 -8.38 2.25
N SER A 23 19.63 -9.28 3.06
CA SER A 23 18.21 -9.58 3.01
C SER A 23 17.46 -8.36 3.54
N ILE A 24 16.95 -7.52 2.64
CA ILE A 24 15.98 -6.49 3.01
C ILE A 24 14.69 -7.22 3.36
N THR A 25 14.48 -7.51 4.64
CA THR A 25 13.15 -7.85 5.15
C THR A 25 12.27 -6.63 4.95
N ALA A 26 11.40 -6.65 3.94
CA ALA A 26 10.31 -5.70 3.79
C ALA A 26 9.38 -5.88 4.99
N GLN A 27 9.54 -5.05 6.02
CA GLN A 27 8.59 -4.94 7.10
C GLN A 27 7.35 -4.27 6.52
N ALA A 28 6.24 -4.99 6.40
CA ALA A 28 5.00 -4.44 5.81
C ALA A 28 4.49 -3.23 6.63
N ASP A 29 3.94 -2.22 5.93
CA ASP A 29 3.23 -1.13 6.60
C ASP A 29 2.10 -1.68 7.49
N GLU A 30 1.89 -1.03 8.63
CA GLU A 30 0.84 -1.38 9.59
C GLU A 30 -0.53 -1.27 8.92
N ALA A 31 -1.23 -2.41 8.79
CA ALA A 31 -2.56 -2.45 8.21
C ALA A 31 -3.64 -2.37 9.30
N VAL A 32 -4.66 -1.54 9.08
CA VAL A 32 -5.82 -1.39 9.96
C VAL A 32 -7.03 -2.09 9.39
N ALA A 33 -7.77 -2.78 10.26
CA ALA A 33 -8.95 -3.53 9.85
C ALA A 33 -10.22 -2.69 10.00
N TYR A 34 -10.81 -2.32 8.87
CA TYR A 34 -12.15 -1.76 8.84
C TYR A 34 -13.20 -2.88 8.87
N ASN A 35 -14.10 -2.82 9.85
CA ASN A 35 -15.23 -3.73 9.92
C ASN A 35 -16.30 -3.35 8.88
N LEU A 36 -16.46 -4.17 7.84
CA LEU A 36 -17.45 -3.98 6.77
C LEU A 36 -18.91 -4.02 7.27
N GLN A 37 -19.15 -4.59 8.45
CA GLN A 37 -20.46 -4.57 9.11
C GLN A 37 -20.77 -3.20 9.74
N SER A 38 -19.74 -2.39 9.99
CA SER A 38 -19.96 -1.03 10.46
C SER A 38 -20.38 -0.16 9.26
N ASN A 39 -21.54 0.49 9.35
CA ASN A 39 -21.95 1.49 8.36
C ASN A 39 -21.46 2.90 8.77
N ARG A 40 -20.29 2.97 9.40
CA ARG A 40 -19.76 4.19 10.01
C ARG A 40 -18.42 4.55 9.41
N ILE A 41 -18.11 5.83 9.43
CA ILE A 41 -16.77 6.33 9.15
C ILE A 41 -15.85 5.83 10.27
N GLN A 42 -14.68 5.33 9.92
CA GLN A 42 -13.63 5.00 10.88
C GLN A 42 -12.33 5.67 10.45
N SER A 43 -11.61 6.22 11.43
CA SER A 43 -10.31 6.87 11.24
C SER A 43 -9.29 6.20 12.14
N PHE A 44 -8.09 6.01 11.61
CA PHE A 44 -6.99 5.34 12.28
C PHE A 44 -5.74 6.18 12.12
N GLN A 45 -4.87 6.15 13.12
CA GLN A 45 -3.54 6.71 13.05
C GLN A 45 -2.56 5.55 13.09
N ILE A 46 -1.73 5.44 12.06
CA ILE A 46 -0.69 4.40 11.94
C ILE A 46 0.69 5.06 11.89
N THR A 47 1.72 4.25 12.10
CA THR A 47 3.11 4.67 11.90
C THR A 47 3.70 3.89 10.74
N ASN A 48 4.20 4.59 9.73
CA ASN A 48 4.86 3.94 8.60
C ASN A 48 6.25 3.42 8.97
N GLN A 49 6.87 2.67 8.06
CA GLN A 49 8.20 2.07 8.26
C GLN A 49 9.30 3.10 8.60
N GLN A 50 9.13 4.36 8.21
CA GLN A 50 10.08 5.44 8.49
C GLN A 50 9.81 6.13 9.84
N GLY A 51 8.87 5.62 10.64
CA GLY A 51 8.50 6.21 11.93
C GLY A 51 7.62 7.45 11.82
N SER A 52 7.09 7.75 10.63
CA SER A 52 6.21 8.90 10.40
C SER A 52 4.75 8.50 10.60
N SER A 53 3.99 9.38 11.25
CA SER A 53 2.56 9.15 11.46
C SER A 53 1.76 9.40 10.18
N GLU A 54 0.80 8.52 9.90
CA GLU A 54 -0.13 8.63 8.80
C GLU A 54 -1.56 8.41 9.33
N ASP A 55 -2.52 9.18 8.82
CA ASP A 55 -3.92 9.00 9.18
C ASP A 55 -4.68 8.36 8.01
N ILE A 56 -5.39 7.28 8.31
CA ILE A 56 -6.27 6.56 7.39
C ILE A 56 -7.72 6.86 7.78
N THR A 57 -8.60 7.03 6.78
CA THR A 57 -10.04 7.15 6.99
C THR A 57 -10.78 6.31 5.95
N VAL A 58 -11.72 5.50 6.41
CA VAL A 58 -12.60 4.69 5.57
C VAL A 58 -14.02 5.16 5.75
N THR A 59 -14.68 5.53 4.65
CA THR A 59 -16.06 6.02 4.61
C THR A 59 -16.89 5.13 3.70
N PRO A 60 -17.95 4.47 4.19
CA PRO A 60 -18.88 3.75 3.33
C PRO A 60 -19.73 4.73 2.52
N ASP A 61 -19.88 4.49 1.21
CA ASP A 61 -20.76 5.31 0.38
C ASP A 61 -22.23 5.01 0.75
N GLN A 62 -23.03 6.05 0.99
CA GLN A 62 -24.40 5.91 1.48
C GLN A 62 -25.40 5.38 0.43
N SER A 63 -24.99 5.22 -0.82
CA SER A 63 -25.89 5.06 -1.97
C SER A 63 -26.40 3.64 -2.24
N SER A 64 -25.87 2.59 -1.59
CA SER A 64 -26.20 1.19 -1.96
C SER A 64 -27.15 0.44 -1.01
N VAL A 65 -27.70 1.08 0.02
CA VAL A 65 -28.59 0.42 1.00
C VAL A 65 -30.02 0.19 0.48
N ALA A 66 -30.34 0.57 -0.76
CA ALA A 66 -31.73 0.66 -1.23
C ALA A 66 -32.40 -0.66 -1.66
N ASN A 67 -31.68 -1.77 -1.90
CA ASN A 67 -32.28 -2.94 -2.59
C ASN A 67 -32.06 -4.31 -1.91
N ALA A 68 -32.22 -4.42 -0.59
CA ALA A 68 -32.35 -5.72 0.08
C ALA A 68 -33.75 -5.87 0.68
N ARG A 69 -34.76 -5.94 -0.19
CA ARG A 69 -36.12 -6.31 0.18
C ARG A 69 -36.68 -7.24 -0.89
N TYR A 70 -36.62 -8.55 -0.63
CA TYR A 70 -37.50 -9.53 -1.27
C TYR A 70 -37.63 -10.76 -0.37
N GLY A 71 -38.87 -11.09 0.02
CA GLY A 71 -39.32 -12.39 0.51
C GLY A 71 -38.70 -12.95 1.80
N ASN A 72 -39.36 -12.72 2.95
CA ASN A 72 -39.34 -13.59 4.15
C ASN A 72 -37.99 -14.07 4.73
N GLY A 73 -36.91 -13.35 4.50
CA GLY A 73 -35.68 -13.50 5.26
C GLY A 73 -34.91 -12.19 5.19
N ILE A 74 -34.46 -11.67 6.34
CA ILE A 74 -33.45 -10.62 6.36
C ILE A 74 -32.16 -11.30 5.87
N LEU A 75 -32.02 -11.45 4.56
CA LEU A 75 -30.72 -11.66 3.97
C LEU A 75 -29.97 -10.39 4.30
N ALA A 76 -28.97 -10.51 5.18
CA ALA A 76 -27.95 -9.49 5.30
C ALA A 76 -27.53 -9.15 3.87
N ALA A 77 -27.97 -8.00 3.36
CA ALA A 77 -27.50 -7.48 2.09
C ALA A 77 -25.99 -7.60 2.20
N SER A 78 -25.35 -8.49 1.43
CA SER A 78 -23.94 -8.79 1.64
C SER A 78 -23.22 -7.44 1.63
N LEU A 79 -22.75 -6.96 2.79
CA LEU A 79 -22.37 -5.56 2.94
C LEU A 79 -21.07 -5.29 2.18
N SER A 80 -20.44 -6.36 1.68
CA SER A 80 -19.48 -6.39 0.60
C SER A 80 -20.06 -6.02 -0.77
N ASN A 81 -21.31 -5.60 -0.93
CA ASN A 81 -21.87 -5.11 -2.20
C ASN A 81 -22.03 -3.58 -2.20
N ARG A 82 -20.94 -2.85 -1.92
CA ARG A 82 -20.96 -1.38 -1.88
C ARG A 82 -19.62 -0.74 -2.23
N SER A 83 -19.63 0.57 -2.40
CA SER A 83 -18.43 1.37 -2.53
C SER A 83 -17.96 1.94 -1.18
N TYR A 84 -16.65 2.05 -1.03
CA TYR A 84 -15.98 2.66 0.11
C TYR A 84 -15.00 3.70 -0.39
N THR A 85 -15.00 4.87 0.22
CA THR A 85 -13.96 5.88 0.07
C THR A 85 -12.85 5.61 1.07
N ILE A 86 -11.63 5.43 0.57
CA ILE A 86 -10.41 5.25 1.36
C ILE A 86 -9.61 6.53 1.21
N SER A 87 -9.17 7.08 2.34
CA SER A 87 -8.32 8.26 2.39
C SER A 87 -7.13 7.99 3.28
N LYS A 88 -5.94 8.38 2.84
CA LYS A 88 -4.70 8.30 3.62
C LYS A 88 -3.94 9.61 3.49
N LYS A 89 -3.42 10.12 4.60
CA LYS A 89 -2.54 11.30 4.60
C LYS A 89 -1.27 11.01 5.38
N GLY A 90 -0.16 11.49 4.85
CA GLY A 90 1.15 11.43 5.50
C GLY A 90 1.79 12.81 5.53
N ALA A 91 3.09 12.86 5.81
CA ALA A 91 3.84 14.10 5.89
C ALA A 91 3.95 14.80 4.53
N GLY A 92 3.08 15.77 4.26
CA GLY A 92 3.16 16.60 3.04
C GLY A 92 2.32 16.12 1.86
N TRP A 93 1.55 15.04 2.04
CA TRP A 93 0.76 14.44 0.97
C TRP A 93 -0.55 13.83 1.47
N SER A 94 -1.49 13.66 0.55
CA SER A 94 -2.75 12.97 0.79
C SER A 94 -3.22 12.24 -0.46
N VAL A 95 -3.98 11.16 -0.25
CA VAL A 95 -4.68 10.43 -1.29
C VAL A 95 -6.09 10.07 -0.83
N SER A 96 -7.02 10.05 -1.77
CA SER A 96 -8.34 9.47 -1.62
C SER A 96 -8.75 8.74 -2.89
N TYR A 97 -9.40 7.59 -2.75
CA TYR A 97 -9.98 6.83 -3.87
C TYR A 97 -11.15 5.97 -3.40
N HIS A 98 -11.91 5.45 -4.35
CA HIS A 98 -13.02 4.56 -4.09
C HIS A 98 -12.67 3.12 -4.45
N VAL A 99 -13.11 2.18 -3.63
CA VAL A 99 -13.17 0.75 -3.98
C VAL A 99 -14.62 0.30 -3.96
N ARG A 100 -15.06 -0.34 -5.05
CA ARG A 100 -16.33 -1.06 -5.06
C ARG A 100 -16.06 -2.51 -4.73
N ILE A 101 -16.76 -2.98 -3.72
CA ILE A 101 -16.77 -4.37 -3.31
C ILE A 101 -18.04 -5.01 -3.87
N SER A 102 -17.94 -6.25 -4.33
CA SER A 102 -19.08 -7.16 -4.55
C SER A 102 -18.69 -8.59 -4.17
N ASP A 103 -19.52 -9.27 -3.39
CA ASP A 103 -19.33 -10.67 -2.98
C ASP A 103 -17.90 -10.96 -2.46
N ASP A 104 -17.47 -10.13 -1.52
CA ASP A 104 -16.15 -10.13 -0.88
C ASP A 104 -14.97 -9.94 -1.84
N LYS A 105 -15.21 -9.32 -3.00
CA LYS A 105 -14.17 -9.01 -3.99
C LYS A 105 -14.18 -7.53 -4.33
N ILE A 106 -12.99 -6.95 -4.49
CA ILE A 106 -12.83 -5.66 -5.13
C ILE A 106 -13.10 -5.82 -6.62
N VAL A 107 -14.20 -5.23 -7.09
CA VAL A 107 -14.60 -5.26 -8.50
C VAL A 107 -14.10 -4.04 -9.26
N SER A 108 -13.85 -2.93 -8.57
CA SER A 108 -13.26 -1.72 -9.18
C SER A 108 -12.56 -0.85 -8.16
N ALA A 109 -11.51 -0.15 -8.59
CA ALA A 109 -10.90 0.96 -7.89
C ALA A 109 -10.91 2.20 -8.80
N TYR A 110 -11.41 3.34 -8.32
CA TYR A 110 -11.65 4.52 -9.16
C TYR A 110 -11.64 5.83 -8.37
N GLY A 111 -11.73 6.95 -9.10
CA GLY A 111 -11.88 8.29 -8.51
C GLY A 111 -10.67 8.75 -7.71
N LEU A 112 -9.47 8.39 -8.16
CA LEU A 112 -8.22 8.80 -7.53
C LEU A 112 -8.12 10.33 -7.42
N LYS A 113 -7.87 10.80 -6.20
CA LYS A 113 -7.50 12.18 -5.86
C LYS A 113 -6.25 12.12 -4.99
N ALA A 114 -5.10 12.43 -5.58
CA ALA A 114 -3.83 12.51 -4.85
C ALA A 114 -3.27 13.93 -4.93
N SER A 115 -2.67 14.40 -3.84
CA SER A 115 -2.04 15.72 -3.79
C SER A 115 -0.83 15.73 -2.86
N ALA A 116 0.17 16.51 -3.24
CA ALA A 116 1.23 16.95 -2.33
C ALA A 116 1.02 18.43 -2.02
N TYR A 117 0.99 18.77 -0.74
CA TYR A 117 1.00 20.16 -0.27
C TYR A 117 2.40 20.62 0.17
N LEU A 118 3.35 19.67 0.25
CA LEU A 118 4.77 19.93 0.39
C LEU A 118 5.52 19.09 -0.66
N GLY A 119 6.21 19.71 -1.61
CA GLY A 119 6.88 19.00 -2.71
C GLY A 119 5.94 18.62 -3.86
N SER A 120 6.17 17.47 -4.49
CA SER A 120 5.35 16.97 -5.61
C SER A 120 5.14 15.46 -5.56
N LEU A 121 4.16 14.96 -6.31
CA LEU A 121 3.97 13.53 -6.55
C LEU A 121 4.39 13.19 -7.99
N SER A 122 5.22 12.16 -8.17
CA SER A 122 5.48 11.54 -9.47
C SER A 122 5.01 10.09 -9.47
N ASP A 123 4.82 9.52 -10.66
CA ASP A 123 4.38 8.13 -10.88
C ASP A 123 3.11 7.74 -10.11
N SER A 124 2.22 8.71 -9.91
CA SER A 124 0.99 8.53 -9.17
C SER A 124 -0.02 7.72 -9.97
N HIS A 125 -0.38 6.54 -9.48
CA HIS A 125 -1.35 5.68 -10.16
C HIS A 125 -2.15 4.84 -9.16
N LEU A 126 -3.40 4.56 -9.52
CA LEU A 126 -4.29 3.65 -8.81
C LEU A 126 -4.55 2.45 -9.70
N ALA A 127 -4.36 1.26 -9.16
CA ALA A 127 -4.63 0.01 -9.85
C ALA A 127 -5.38 -0.97 -8.96
N ARG A 128 -6.29 -1.73 -9.57
CA ARG A 128 -6.81 -2.96 -8.99
C ARG A 128 -5.85 -4.08 -9.35
N LEU A 129 -5.05 -4.54 -8.39
CA LEU A 129 -4.01 -5.54 -8.62
C LEU A 129 -4.62 -6.93 -8.82
N ASN A 130 -5.67 -7.24 -8.06
CA ASN A 130 -6.44 -8.48 -8.20
C ASN A 130 -7.86 -8.29 -7.61
N ASN A 131 -8.63 -9.37 -7.52
CA ASN A 131 -10.00 -9.32 -7.00
C ASN A 131 -10.10 -9.06 -5.49
N HIS A 132 -8.99 -9.01 -4.76
CA HIS A 132 -8.95 -8.75 -3.32
C HIS A 132 -8.08 -7.55 -2.96
N GLU A 133 -7.37 -6.94 -3.91
CA GLU A 133 -6.44 -5.86 -3.63
C GLU A 133 -6.52 -4.73 -4.65
N ALA A 134 -6.65 -3.51 -4.14
CA ALA A 134 -6.43 -2.28 -4.88
C ALA A 134 -5.33 -1.49 -4.19
N ARG A 135 -4.48 -0.84 -4.99
CA ARG A 135 -3.35 -0.07 -4.48
C ARG A 135 -3.18 1.20 -5.26
N TRP A 136 -3.06 2.29 -4.53
CA TRP A 136 -2.44 3.50 -5.03
C TRP A 136 -0.97 3.55 -4.66
N SER A 137 -0.13 3.98 -5.58
CA SER A 137 1.31 4.19 -5.37
C SER A 137 1.74 5.51 -6.00
N ALA A 138 2.72 6.16 -5.38
CA ALA A 138 3.40 7.33 -5.93
C ALA A 138 4.80 7.48 -5.34
N ILE A 139 5.61 8.33 -5.97
CA ILE A 139 6.85 8.84 -5.38
C ILE A 139 6.59 10.25 -4.88
N HIS A 140 6.77 10.47 -3.58
CA HIS A 140 6.72 11.80 -2.98
C HIS A 140 8.10 12.43 -3.02
N VAL A 141 8.23 13.50 -3.81
CA VAL A 141 9.49 14.18 -4.08
C VAL A 141 9.57 15.46 -3.27
N LEU A 142 10.55 15.52 -2.38
CA LEU A 142 10.98 16.70 -1.65
C LEU A 142 12.35 17.16 -2.19
N PRO A 143 12.81 18.39 -1.88
CA PRO A 143 14.06 18.92 -2.43
C PRO A 143 15.31 18.08 -2.17
N VAL A 144 15.33 17.28 -1.10
CA VAL A 144 16.50 16.51 -0.65
C VAL A 144 16.24 15.00 -0.63
N VAL A 145 14.98 14.57 -0.60
CA VAL A 145 14.61 13.16 -0.43
C VAL A 145 13.40 12.83 -1.32
N SER A 146 13.37 11.61 -1.84
CA SER A 146 12.20 11.05 -2.50
C SER A 146 11.82 9.74 -1.82
N THR A 147 10.54 9.57 -1.55
CA THR A 147 10.04 8.42 -0.80
C THR A 147 8.91 7.75 -1.58
N ASN A 148 8.97 6.42 -1.70
CA ASN A 148 7.85 5.64 -2.22
C ASN A 148 6.74 5.63 -1.17
N ILE A 149 5.55 6.04 -1.56
CA ILE A 149 4.37 6.05 -0.71
C ILE A 149 3.25 5.26 -1.38
N SER A 150 2.42 4.63 -0.56
CA SER A 150 1.31 3.85 -1.05
C SER A 150 0.12 3.87 -0.11
N CYS A 151 -1.04 3.51 -0.66
CA CYS A 151 -2.23 3.22 0.11
C CYS A 151 -2.90 2.00 -0.51
N SER A 152 -3.01 0.92 0.26
CA SER A 152 -3.57 -0.35 -0.20
C SER A 152 -4.89 -0.64 0.50
N ALA A 153 -5.82 -1.24 -0.23
CA ALA A 153 -7.04 -1.80 0.30
C ALA A 153 -7.12 -3.27 -0.08
N THR A 154 -7.19 -4.12 0.94
CA THR A 154 -7.22 -5.57 0.79
C THR A 154 -8.44 -6.15 1.48
N ILE A 155 -9.20 -6.99 0.78
CA ILE A 155 -10.28 -7.75 1.41
C ILE A 155 -9.75 -9.07 1.94
N SER A 156 -10.02 -9.31 3.21
CA SER A 156 -9.69 -10.56 3.88
C SER A 156 -10.75 -10.88 4.93
N SER A 157 -11.34 -12.07 4.86
CA SER A 157 -12.25 -12.61 5.90
C SER A 157 -13.36 -11.66 6.36
N GLY A 158 -14.02 -10.95 5.43
CA GLY A 158 -15.10 -10.01 5.75
C GLY A 158 -14.63 -8.66 6.32
N HIS A 159 -13.33 -8.37 6.28
CA HIS A 159 -12.75 -7.08 6.62
C HIS A 159 -12.12 -6.42 5.40
N LEU A 160 -12.13 -5.08 5.41
CA LEU A 160 -11.31 -4.28 4.52
C LEU A 160 -10.08 -3.83 5.31
N LEU A 161 -8.95 -4.42 5.00
CA LEU A 161 -7.65 -4.05 5.53
C LEU A 161 -7.14 -2.86 4.71
N VAL A 162 -6.74 -1.79 5.38
CA VAL A 162 -6.18 -0.60 4.74
C VAL A 162 -4.81 -0.33 5.32
N SER A 163 -3.83 -0.08 4.46
CA SER A 163 -2.47 0.31 4.86
C SER A 163 -1.96 1.45 4.01
#